data_AF-W4KLD9-F1
#
_entry.id   AF-W4KLD9-F1
#
_cell.length_a   1.000
_cell.length_b   1.000
_cell.length_c   1.000
_cell.angle_alpha   90.00
_cell.angle_beta   90.00
_cell.angle_gamma   90.00
#
_symmetry.space_group_name_H-M   'P 1'
#
loop_
_entity.id
_entity.type
_entity.pdbx_description
1 polymer ?
#
loop_
_entity_poly.entity_id
_entity_poly.type
_entity_poly.pdbx_seq_one_letter_code
_entity_poly.pdbx_strand_id
1 'polypeptide(L)'
;LANTEIINFLVTNLANPDHYFLRRPVLSPATYERQWHVDPAPVHTLLESVCDPPVHAAAVNDGTPTPPPCPYEAWAVLDLDEPAWSSYAKFTLRVSWPASSPADFSIQVYTPTELASHLGLPASPPSPLAPVSPPPTTRLRFARIRLVSTGVRARTHAPLMPPPPPPAVAFITILEPLYFTVLPASVAPTVAFLVLVGAAAAA
;
A
#
# COMPACT_ATOMS: atom_id res chain seq x y z
N LEU A 1 9.19 10.30 18.05
CA LEU A 1 9.83 9.27 17.19
C LEU A 1 8.73 8.46 16.54
N ALA A 2 8.85 8.19 15.25
CA ALA A 2 7.93 7.36 14.48
C ALA A 2 8.71 6.20 13.88
N ASN A 3 8.10 5.03 13.85
CA ASN A 3 8.61 3.90 13.08
C ASN A 3 8.21 4.08 11.62
N THR A 4 8.93 3.45 10.70
CA THR A 4 8.67 3.61 9.27
C THR A 4 9.03 2.33 8.51
N GLU A 5 8.21 2.00 7.52
CA GLU A 5 8.40 0.94 6.55
C GLU A 5 8.37 1.56 5.14
N ILE A 6 9.28 1.15 4.27
CA ILE A 6 9.46 1.77 2.94
C ILE A 6 9.61 0.67 1.88
N ILE A 7 8.85 0.79 0.80
CA ILE A 7 9.07 -0.01 -0.40
C ILE A 7 9.32 0.90 -1.61
N ASN A 8 10.34 0.56 -2.39
CA ASN A 8 10.62 1.19 -3.67
C ASN A 8 10.19 0.24 -4.79
N PHE A 9 9.49 0.74 -5.80
CA PHE A 9 9.00 -0.09 -6.89
C PHE A 9 9.10 0.63 -8.24
N LEU A 10 9.31 -0.17 -9.29
CA LEU A 10 9.36 0.28 -10.67
C LEU A 10 7.96 0.31 -11.27
N VAL A 11 7.76 1.22 -12.21
CA VAL A 11 6.49 1.43 -12.90
C VAL A 11 6.71 1.26 -14.39
N THR A 12 5.85 0.46 -14.99
CA THR A 12 5.81 0.15 -16.41
C THR A 12 4.36 0.23 -16.88
N ASN A 13 4.17 0.58 -18.15
CA ASN A 13 2.86 0.55 -18.78
C ASN A 13 2.44 -0.91 -18.98
N LEU A 14 1.30 -1.29 -18.41
CA LEU A 14 0.74 -2.64 -18.49
C LEU A 14 -0.68 -2.57 -19.04
N ALA A 15 -1.18 -3.67 -19.60
CA ALA A 15 -2.59 -3.75 -19.98
C ALA A 15 -3.47 -3.51 -18.74
N ASN A 16 -4.52 -2.71 -18.90
CA ASN A 16 -5.49 -2.44 -17.84
C ASN A 16 -6.61 -3.48 -17.88
N PRO A 17 -6.62 -4.52 -17.03
CA PRO A 17 -7.80 -5.34 -16.84
C PRO A 17 -8.88 -4.46 -16.20
N ASP A 18 -10.10 -4.49 -16.75
CA ASP A 18 -11.19 -3.59 -16.40
C ASP A 18 -11.44 -3.38 -14.89
N HIS A 19 -12.10 -2.25 -14.62
CA HIS A 19 -12.48 -1.50 -13.41
C HIS A 19 -12.78 -2.17 -12.04
N TYR A 20 -12.32 -3.39 -11.72
CA TYR A 20 -12.69 -4.08 -10.47
C TYR A 20 -12.22 -3.38 -9.18
N PHE A 21 -11.33 -2.39 -9.24
CA PHE A 21 -10.65 -1.84 -8.06
C PHE A 21 -11.08 -0.42 -7.65
N LEU A 22 -12.10 0.16 -8.30
CA LEU A 22 -12.48 1.58 -8.17
C LEU A 22 -13.04 2.03 -6.80
N ARG A 23 -13.24 1.12 -5.84
CA ARG A 23 -13.80 1.50 -4.51
C ARG A 23 -12.74 1.74 -3.42
N ARG A 24 -11.45 1.67 -3.76
CA ARG A 24 -10.37 1.89 -2.79
C ARG A 24 -9.92 3.36 -2.79
N PRO A 25 -9.41 3.89 -1.66
CA PRO A 25 -8.77 5.20 -1.64
C PRO A 25 -7.64 5.28 -2.66
N VAL A 26 -7.52 6.43 -3.33
CA VAL A 26 -6.52 6.67 -4.37
C VAL A 26 -5.41 7.56 -3.79
N LEU A 27 -4.15 7.21 -4.08
CA LEU A 27 -2.98 8.04 -3.89
C LEU A 27 -2.51 8.52 -5.25
N SER A 28 -2.55 9.84 -5.46
CA SER A 28 -2.19 10.50 -6.72
C SER A 28 -1.35 11.76 -6.43
N PRO A 29 -0.81 12.48 -7.43
CA PRO A 29 -0.09 13.74 -7.21
C PRO A 29 -0.83 14.74 -6.33
N ALA A 30 -2.16 14.84 -6.45
CA ALA A 30 -2.98 15.74 -5.66
C ALA A 30 -3.28 15.22 -4.24
N THR A 31 -3.21 13.90 -4.05
CA THR A 31 -3.59 13.20 -2.81
C THR A 31 -2.56 12.13 -2.45
N TYR A 32 -1.29 12.52 -2.44
CA TYR A 32 -0.18 11.58 -2.29
C TYR A 32 0.01 11.08 -0.85
N GLU A 33 -0.70 11.67 0.11
CA GLU A 33 -0.70 11.33 1.52
C GLU A 33 -2.09 10.89 2.00
N ARG A 34 -2.12 9.86 2.85
CA ARG A 34 -3.37 9.38 3.47
C ARG A 34 -3.12 8.88 4.89
N GLN A 35 -4.00 9.25 5.81
CA GLN A 35 -4.05 8.70 7.16
C GLN A 35 -5.04 7.52 7.24
N TRP A 36 -4.66 6.51 8.02
CA TRP A 36 -5.39 5.27 8.22
C TRP A 36 -5.57 4.98 9.70
N HIS A 37 -6.62 4.22 10.01
CA HIS A 37 -6.85 3.61 11.32
C HIS A 37 -7.27 2.16 11.05
N VAL A 38 -6.40 1.22 11.41
CA VAL A 38 -6.61 -0.20 11.10
C VAL A 38 -6.34 -1.02 12.34
N ASP A 39 -7.17 -2.02 12.60
CA ASP A 39 -6.95 -2.93 13.72
C ASP A 39 -5.75 -3.84 13.40
N PRO A 40 -4.82 -4.08 14.32
CA PRO A 40 -3.75 -5.02 14.06
C PRO A 40 -4.25 -6.46 14.22
N ALA A 41 -3.76 -7.36 13.37
CA ALA A 41 -3.97 -8.79 13.58
C ALA A 41 -3.39 -9.25 14.94
N PRO A 42 -3.92 -10.31 15.54
CA PRO A 42 -3.47 -10.80 16.85
C PRO A 42 -1.96 -11.08 16.89
N VAL A 43 -1.37 -10.97 18.09
CA VAL A 43 0.03 -11.33 18.34
C VAL A 43 0.28 -12.77 17.91
N HIS A 44 1.48 -13.05 17.39
CA HIS A 44 1.89 -14.34 16.82
C HIS A 44 1.22 -14.72 15.49
N THR A 45 0.34 -13.86 14.93
CA THR A 45 -0.07 -14.01 13.53
C THR A 45 1.12 -13.70 12.63
N LEU A 46 1.43 -14.58 11.67
CA LEU A 46 2.45 -14.29 10.67
C LEU A 46 1.93 -13.17 9.76
N LEU A 47 2.73 -12.12 9.61
CA LEU A 47 2.38 -10.92 8.84
C LEU A 47 2.03 -11.26 7.38
N GLU A 48 2.69 -12.27 6.83
CA GLU A 48 2.44 -12.78 5.48
C GLU A 48 1.10 -13.51 5.35
N SER A 49 0.59 -14.15 6.42
CA SER A 49 -0.67 -14.89 6.38
C SER A 49 -1.89 -14.03 6.73
N VAL A 50 -1.68 -12.76 7.12
CA VAL A 50 -2.78 -11.86 7.46
C VAL A 50 -3.67 -11.68 6.23
N CYS A 51 -4.89 -12.18 6.36
CA CYS A 51 -5.97 -12.01 5.40
C CYS A 51 -5.74 -12.62 4.03
N ASP A 52 -5.03 -13.74 3.96
CA ASP A 52 -4.81 -14.40 2.68
C ASP A 52 -6.08 -15.07 2.11
N PRO A 53 -6.28 -14.99 0.78
CA PRO A 53 -7.52 -15.35 0.11
C PRO A 53 -8.06 -16.78 0.33
N PRO A 54 -7.27 -17.87 0.54
CA PRO A 54 -7.88 -19.18 0.74
C PRO A 54 -8.55 -19.36 2.11
N VAL A 55 -8.32 -18.45 3.08
CA VAL A 55 -8.89 -18.56 4.44
C VAL A 55 -10.19 -17.75 4.59
N HIS A 56 -10.39 -16.72 3.77
CA HIS A 56 -11.57 -15.84 3.84
C HIS A 56 -12.55 -16.00 2.66
N ALA A 57 -12.22 -16.79 1.64
CA ALA A 57 -13.13 -17.17 0.57
C ALA A 57 -14.16 -18.24 1.00
N ALA A 58 -14.75 -18.09 2.19
CA ALA A 58 -15.96 -18.83 2.51
C ALA A 58 -17.05 -18.36 1.54
N ALA A 59 -17.39 -19.25 0.60
CA ALA A 59 -18.37 -19.04 -0.45
C ALA A 59 -19.66 -18.42 0.12
N VAL A 60 -19.88 -17.14 -0.18
CA VAL A 60 -21.21 -16.54 -0.04
C VAL A 60 -22.04 -17.09 -1.20
N ASN A 61 -23.10 -17.82 -0.87
CA ASN A 61 -24.02 -18.50 -1.80
C ASN A 61 -24.82 -17.54 -2.73
N ASP A 62 -24.43 -16.27 -2.85
CA ASP A 62 -25.22 -15.21 -3.49
C ASP A 62 -24.62 -14.70 -4.81
N GLY A 63 -23.78 -15.52 -5.46
CA GLY A 63 -23.27 -15.25 -6.82
C GLY A 63 -22.38 -14.01 -6.99
N THR A 64 -22.09 -13.27 -5.91
CA THR A 64 -21.18 -12.13 -5.91
C THR A 64 -19.94 -12.46 -5.06
N PRO A 65 -18.78 -12.71 -5.68
CA PRO A 65 -17.56 -13.07 -4.98
C PRO A 65 -16.94 -11.81 -4.39
N THR A 66 -17.45 -11.36 -3.23
CA THR A 66 -16.72 -10.40 -2.42
C THR A 66 -16.27 -11.09 -1.14
N PRO A 67 -14.95 -11.38 -0.99
CA PRO A 67 -14.45 -11.86 0.28
C PRO A 67 -14.76 -10.80 1.36
N PRO A 68 -15.09 -11.23 2.60
CA PRO A 68 -15.39 -10.31 3.67
C PRO A 68 -14.22 -9.34 3.88
N PRO A 69 -14.49 -8.06 4.19
CA PRO A 69 -13.44 -7.08 4.39
C PRO A 69 -12.55 -7.51 5.57
N CYS A 70 -11.25 -7.66 5.31
CA CYS A 70 -10.27 -7.91 6.34
C CYS A 70 -10.02 -6.63 7.16
N PRO A 71 -10.22 -6.64 8.49
CA PRO A 71 -10.00 -5.47 9.34
C PRO A 71 -8.52 -5.19 9.61
N TYR A 72 -7.62 -6.13 9.27
CA TYR A 72 -6.19 -6.07 9.56
C TYR A 72 -5.33 -5.59 8.40
N GLU A 73 -5.97 -5.05 7.34
CA GLU A 73 -5.28 -4.55 6.18
C GLU A 73 -5.92 -3.25 5.66
N ALA A 74 -5.10 -2.44 4.99
CA ALA A 74 -5.52 -1.31 4.19
C ALA A 74 -5.14 -1.54 2.73
N TRP A 75 -5.99 -1.07 1.84
CA TRP A 75 -5.76 -1.10 0.40
C TRP A 75 -5.85 0.29 -0.18
N ALA A 76 -4.91 0.63 -1.06
CA ALA A 76 -4.92 1.88 -1.81
C ALA A 76 -4.62 1.64 -3.29
N VAL A 77 -5.28 2.39 -4.16
CA VAL A 77 -4.89 2.53 -5.58
C VAL A 77 -3.77 3.56 -5.63
N LEU A 78 -2.68 3.22 -6.32
CA LEU A 78 -1.61 4.16 -6.62
C LEU A 78 -1.84 4.63 -8.05
N ASP A 79 -2.40 5.84 -8.19
CA ASP A 79 -2.64 6.45 -9.49
C ASP A 79 -1.38 7.14 -9.99
N LEU A 80 -0.68 6.42 -10.86
CA LEU A 80 0.58 6.83 -11.45
C LEU A 80 0.40 7.27 -12.90
N ASP A 81 -0.83 7.30 -13.42
CA ASP A 81 -1.12 7.70 -14.80
C ASP A 81 -1.24 9.22 -14.97
N GLU A 82 -1.36 9.97 -13.86
CA GLU A 82 -1.47 11.43 -13.92
C GLU A 82 -0.25 12.10 -14.60
N PRO A 83 -0.47 13.16 -15.41
CA PRO A 83 0.59 13.82 -16.19
C PRO A 83 1.78 14.30 -15.36
N ALA A 84 1.54 14.77 -14.13
CA ALA A 84 2.58 15.25 -13.21
C ALA A 84 3.59 14.15 -12.83
N TRP A 85 3.20 12.88 -12.94
CA TRP A 85 4.02 11.72 -12.61
C TRP A 85 4.42 10.88 -13.84
N SER A 86 4.08 11.33 -15.04
CA SER A 86 4.35 10.67 -16.33
C SER A 86 5.84 10.37 -16.59
N SER A 87 6.73 11.26 -16.12
CA SER A 87 8.18 11.16 -16.37
C SER A 87 8.94 10.25 -15.41
N TYR A 88 8.33 9.77 -14.33
CA TYR A 88 9.04 9.02 -13.29
C TYR A 88 8.91 7.50 -13.50
N ALA A 89 10.03 6.79 -13.59
CA ALA A 89 10.00 5.33 -13.74
C ALA A 89 9.89 4.56 -12.40
N LYS A 90 10.08 5.24 -11.27
CA LYS A 90 10.21 4.61 -9.96
C LYS A 90 9.61 5.49 -8.87
N PHE A 91 8.96 4.83 -7.91
CA PHE A 91 8.27 5.45 -6.81
C PHE A 91 8.66 4.78 -5.49
N THR A 92 8.40 5.49 -4.42
CA THR A 92 8.51 4.99 -3.05
C THR A 92 7.17 5.13 -2.36
N LEU A 93 6.76 4.09 -1.65
CA LEU A 93 5.61 4.12 -0.75
C LEU A 93 6.15 3.95 0.67
N ARG A 94 5.89 4.95 1.49
CA ARG A 94 6.30 5.00 2.90
C ARG A 94 5.09 4.87 3.80
N VAL A 95 5.17 3.98 4.78
CA VAL A 95 4.22 3.87 5.90
C VAL A 95 4.92 4.34 7.18
N SER A 96 4.30 5.26 7.91
CA SER A 96 4.84 5.77 9.18
C SER A 96 3.81 5.69 10.29
N TRP A 97 4.21 5.22 11.48
CA TRP A 97 3.33 5.07 12.63
C TRP A 97 4.02 5.49 13.93
N PRO A 98 3.26 5.85 14.99
CA PRO A 98 3.83 6.23 16.28
C PRO A 98 4.69 5.10 16.87
N ALA A 99 5.87 5.42 17.39
CA ALA A 99 6.72 4.44 18.07
C ALA A 99 6.07 3.84 19.33
N SER A 100 5.05 4.50 19.88
CA SER A 100 4.23 4.02 20.99
C SER A 100 3.21 2.94 20.59
N SER A 101 3.00 2.71 19.30
CA SER A 101 2.06 1.71 18.79
C SER A 101 2.78 0.38 18.59
N PRO A 102 2.45 -0.69 19.34
CA PRO A 102 3.11 -1.98 19.25
C PRO A 102 2.58 -2.76 18.04
N ALA A 103 2.99 -2.36 16.84
CA ALA A 103 2.60 -3.00 15.58
C ALA A 103 3.75 -3.06 14.58
N ASP A 104 3.79 -4.15 13.83
CA ASP A 104 4.66 -4.38 12.68
C ASP A 104 3.84 -4.31 11.40
N PHE A 105 4.45 -3.77 10.34
CA PHE A 105 3.80 -3.48 9.06
C PHE A 105 4.46 -4.24 7.92
N SER A 106 3.66 -4.64 6.92
CA SER A 106 4.15 -5.15 5.64
C SER A 106 3.44 -4.43 4.51
N ILE A 107 4.22 -4.02 3.51
CA ILE A 107 3.72 -3.38 2.30
C ILE A 107 3.94 -4.33 1.12
N GLN A 108 2.89 -4.56 0.34
CA GLN A 108 2.96 -5.27 -0.93
C GLN A 108 2.35 -4.39 -2.02
N VAL A 109 3.00 -4.31 -3.18
CA VAL A 109 2.54 -3.53 -4.32
C VAL A 109 2.30 -4.46 -5.49
N TYR A 110 1.10 -4.42 -6.03
CA TYR A 110 0.68 -5.26 -7.16
C TYR A 110 0.49 -4.44 -8.43
N THR A 111 0.87 -5.02 -9.56
CA THR A 111 0.29 -4.68 -10.86
C THR A 111 -1.18 -5.09 -10.92
N PRO A 112 -1.96 -4.56 -11.89
CA PRO A 112 -3.32 -5.03 -12.10
C PRO A 112 -3.41 -6.54 -12.37
N THR A 113 -2.45 -7.11 -13.11
CA THR A 113 -2.41 -8.54 -13.46
C THR A 113 -2.01 -9.43 -12.28
N GLU A 114 -1.01 -9.01 -11.49
CA GLU A 114 -0.65 -9.71 -10.25
C GLU A 114 -1.81 -9.68 -9.25
N LEU A 115 -2.52 -8.55 -9.12
CA LEU A 115 -3.65 -8.44 -8.22
C LEU A 115 -4.81 -9.34 -8.64
N ALA A 116 -5.15 -9.36 -9.93
CA ALA A 116 -6.17 -10.27 -10.45
C ALA A 116 -5.82 -11.73 -10.14
N SER A 117 -4.55 -12.11 -10.35
CA SER A 117 -4.04 -13.44 -10.04
C SER A 117 -4.11 -13.76 -8.53
N HIS A 118 -3.71 -12.80 -7.69
CA HIS A 118 -3.76 -12.91 -6.23
C HIS A 118 -5.17 -13.12 -5.69
N LEU A 119 -6.16 -12.45 -6.31
CA LEU A 119 -7.56 -12.55 -5.92
C LEU A 119 -8.29 -13.73 -6.58
N GLY A 120 -7.62 -14.51 -7.44
CA GLY A 120 -8.25 -15.59 -8.21
C GLY A 120 -9.33 -15.09 -9.18
N LEU A 121 -9.23 -13.83 -9.62
CA LEU A 121 -10.16 -13.27 -10.58
C LEU A 121 -9.88 -13.86 -11.96
N PRO A 122 -10.92 -14.27 -12.71
CA PRO A 122 -10.73 -14.76 -14.05
C PRO A 122 -10.12 -13.66 -14.91
N ALA A 123 -9.07 -14.00 -15.67
CA ALA A 123 -8.58 -13.12 -16.71
C ALA A 123 -9.74 -12.87 -17.68
N SER A 124 -10.17 -11.61 -17.84
CA SER A 124 -11.24 -11.27 -18.77
C SER A 124 -10.87 -11.83 -20.15
N PRO A 125 -11.70 -12.72 -20.74
CA PRO A 125 -11.43 -13.21 -22.08
C PRO A 125 -11.46 -12.03 -23.06
N PRO A 126 -10.60 -12.00 -24.08
CA PRO A 126 -10.66 -10.98 -25.11
C PRO A 126 -12.05 -11.04 -25.76
N SER A 127 -12.80 -9.94 -25.69
CA SER A 127 -14.13 -9.86 -26.29
C SER A 127 -13.99 -10.01 -27.82
N PRO A 128 -14.60 -11.04 -28.44
CA PRO A 128 -14.44 -11.30 -29.88
C PRO A 128 -15.14 -10.26 -30.77
N LEU A 129 -15.87 -9.30 -30.18
CA LEU A 129 -16.62 -8.25 -30.87
C LEU A 129 -16.04 -6.84 -30.67
N ALA A 130 -14.97 -6.70 -29.90
CA ALA A 130 -14.34 -5.38 -29.70
C ALA A 130 -13.47 -5.02 -30.92
N PRO A 131 -13.53 -3.77 -31.42
CA PRO A 131 -12.64 -3.31 -32.48
C PRO A 131 -11.17 -3.51 -32.08
N VAL A 132 -10.31 -3.80 -33.06
CA VAL A 132 -8.86 -4.04 -32.93
C VAL A 132 -8.13 -2.74 -32.55
N SER A 133 -8.47 -2.15 -31.41
CA SER A 133 -7.68 -1.11 -30.76
C SER A 133 -6.75 -1.80 -29.76
N PRO A 134 -5.48 -1.37 -29.65
CA PRO A 134 -4.62 -1.87 -28.60
C PRO A 134 -5.31 -1.64 -27.23
N PRO A 135 -5.24 -2.61 -26.31
CA PRO A 135 -5.86 -2.45 -25.00
C PRO A 135 -5.29 -1.20 -24.31
N PRO A 136 -6.12 -0.44 -23.58
CA PRO A 136 -5.63 0.72 -22.84
C PRO A 136 -4.53 0.26 -21.88
N THR A 137 -3.38 0.95 -21.95
CA THR A 137 -2.28 0.72 -21.02
C THR A 137 -2.41 1.62 -19.81
N THR A 138 -1.95 1.15 -18.66
CA THR A 138 -1.99 1.86 -17.38
C THR A 138 -0.71 1.64 -16.59
N ARG A 139 -0.39 2.63 -15.75
CA ARG A 139 0.67 2.60 -14.76
C ARG A 139 0.12 2.41 -13.34
N LEU A 140 -1.19 2.17 -13.21
CA LEU A 140 -1.85 1.87 -11.94
C LEU A 140 -1.14 0.75 -11.20
N ARG A 141 -1.01 0.94 -9.89
CA ARG A 141 -0.54 -0.09 -8.94
C ARG A 141 -1.49 -0.16 -7.76
N PHE A 142 -1.43 -1.24 -7.01
CA PHE A 142 -2.28 -1.43 -5.84
C PHE A 142 -1.42 -1.76 -4.64
N ALA A 143 -1.52 -0.94 -3.59
CA ALA A 143 -0.83 -1.20 -2.34
C ALA A 143 -1.76 -1.97 -1.39
N ARG A 144 -1.22 -3.05 -0.83
CA ARG A 144 -1.77 -3.80 0.30
C ARG A 144 -0.85 -3.55 1.49
N ILE A 145 -1.42 -3.05 2.58
CA ILE A 145 -0.71 -2.75 3.81
C ILE A 145 -1.32 -3.62 4.90
N ARG A 146 -0.51 -4.45 5.54
CA ARG A 146 -0.95 -5.35 6.61
C ARG A 146 -0.24 -4.99 7.89
N LEU A 147 -0.91 -5.20 9.01
CA LEU A 147 -0.33 -4.95 10.32
C LEU A 147 -0.68 -6.06 11.31
N VAL A 148 0.31 -6.43 12.13
CA VAL A 148 0.19 -7.37 13.24
C VAL A 148 0.56 -6.67 14.53
N SER A 149 -0.07 -7.07 15.64
CA SER A 149 0.28 -6.56 16.97
C SER A 149 1.55 -7.24 17.45
N THR A 150 2.54 -6.47 17.89
CA THR A 150 3.80 -7.00 18.47
C THR A 150 3.72 -7.29 19.96
N GLY A 151 2.58 -6.99 20.59
CA GLY A 151 2.20 -7.57 21.87
C GLY A 151 2.89 -7.03 23.12
N VAL A 152 3.78 -6.04 23.02
CA VAL A 152 4.40 -5.44 24.21
C VAL A 152 3.49 -4.38 24.81
N ARG A 153 2.55 -4.80 25.65
CA ARG A 153 1.87 -3.90 26.59
C ARG A 153 2.53 -4.01 27.96
N ALA A 154 2.78 -2.87 28.60
CA ALA A 154 3.04 -2.84 30.03
C ALA A 154 1.86 -3.54 30.74
N ARG A 155 2.15 -4.50 31.61
CA ARG A 155 1.11 -5.23 32.37
C ARG A 155 0.26 -4.23 33.14
N THR A 156 -0.98 -4.00 32.71
CA THR A 156 -1.98 -3.36 33.55
C THR A 156 -2.38 -4.38 34.62
N HIS A 157 -2.13 -4.06 35.89
CA HIS A 157 -2.30 -4.92 37.08
C HIS A 157 -3.75 -5.32 37.41
N ALA A 158 -4.63 -5.55 36.43
CA ALA A 158 -6.01 -5.95 36.64
C ALA A 158 -6.17 -7.46 36.34
N PRO A 159 -6.16 -8.35 37.36
CA PRO A 159 -6.02 -9.80 37.14
C PRO A 159 -7.31 -10.54 36.78
N LEU A 160 -8.43 -9.83 36.59
CA LEU A 160 -9.77 -10.44 36.59
C LEU A 160 -10.55 -10.31 35.27
N MET A 161 -9.97 -9.71 34.23
CA MET A 161 -10.62 -9.58 32.92
C MET A 161 -9.70 -10.05 31.78
N PRO A 162 -10.26 -10.68 30.72
CA PRO A 162 -9.50 -10.93 29.51
C PRO A 162 -8.96 -9.58 28.98
N PRO A 163 -7.72 -9.56 28.47
CA PRO A 163 -7.13 -8.33 27.97
C PRO A 163 -8.00 -7.76 26.84
N PRO A 164 -8.26 -6.43 26.83
CA PRO A 164 -9.02 -5.82 25.75
C PRO A 164 -8.30 -6.03 24.41
N PRO A 165 -9.07 -6.11 23.29
CA PRO A 165 -8.48 -6.19 21.96
C PRO A 165 -7.56 -4.99 21.72
N PRO A 166 -6.51 -5.15 20.90
CA PRO A 166 -5.64 -4.04 20.59
C PRO A 166 -6.41 -2.90 19.92
N PRO A 167 -6.16 -1.63 20.30
CA PRO A 167 -6.78 -0.51 19.63
C PRO A 167 -6.25 -0.40 18.20
N ALA A 168 -7.06 0.18 17.32
CA ALA A 168 -6.66 0.52 15.97
C ALA A 168 -5.36 1.35 15.98
N VAL A 169 -4.46 1.04 15.06
CA VAL A 169 -3.20 1.74 14.87
C VAL A 169 -3.41 2.85 13.85
N ALA A 170 -3.15 4.08 14.26
CA ALA A 170 -3.07 5.21 13.35
C ALA A 170 -1.74 5.20 12.61
N PHE A 171 -1.76 5.28 11.28
CA PHE A 171 -0.55 5.41 10.47
C PHE A 171 -0.81 6.27 9.22
N ILE A 172 0.26 6.76 8.62
CA ILE A 172 0.23 7.61 7.43
C ILE A 172 0.96 6.89 6.30
N THR A 173 0.36 6.90 5.11
CA THR A 173 1.01 6.48 3.87
C THR A 173 1.36 7.69 3.03
N ILE A 174 2.58 7.72 2.49
CA ILE A 174 3.05 8.76 1.58
C ILE A 174 3.61 8.08 0.34
N LEU A 175 3.10 8.46 -0.84
CA LEU A 175 3.56 8.02 -2.15
C LEU A 175 4.38 9.13 -2.80
N GLU A 176 5.62 8.85 -3.18
CA GLU A 176 6.49 9.86 -3.80
C GLU A 176 7.20 9.32 -5.04
N PRO A 177 7.37 10.14 -6.09
CA PRO A 177 8.27 9.81 -7.18
C PRO A 177 9.73 9.86 -6.71
N LEU A 178 10.59 9.03 -7.31
CA LEU A 178 12.03 9.07 -7.08
C LEU A 178 12.75 9.80 -8.23
N TYR A 179 13.36 10.94 -7.92
CA TYR A 179 14.31 11.62 -8.81
C TYR A 179 15.52 10.72 -9.06
N PHE A 180 15.93 10.64 -10.33
CA PHE A 180 17.03 9.78 -10.78
C PHE A 180 16.91 8.32 -10.30
N THR A 181 15.69 7.85 -10.01
CA THR A 181 15.40 6.51 -9.48
C THR A 181 15.94 6.19 -8.07
N VAL A 182 16.47 7.19 -7.36
CA VAL A 182 17.10 7.01 -6.05
C VAL A 182 16.56 7.97 -4.99
N LEU A 183 16.28 9.22 -5.35
CA LEU A 183 16.03 10.29 -4.38
C LEU A 183 14.53 10.62 -4.27
N PRO A 184 13.89 10.43 -3.11
CA PRO A 184 12.50 10.86 -2.90
C PRO A 184 12.33 12.36 -3.08
N ALA A 185 11.19 12.75 -3.64
CA ALA A 185 10.92 14.15 -3.95
C ALA A 185 10.99 15.06 -2.71
N SER A 186 10.52 14.62 -1.55
CA SER A 186 10.61 15.38 -0.29
C SER A 186 12.04 15.67 0.18
N VAL A 187 13.04 14.91 -0.26
CA VAL A 187 14.45 15.05 0.18
C VAL A 187 15.24 15.98 -0.73
N ALA A 188 14.70 16.33 -1.91
CA ALA A 188 15.37 17.18 -2.90
C ALA A 188 15.83 18.55 -2.36
N PRO A 189 15.03 19.30 -1.57
CA PRO A 189 15.46 20.58 -1.01
C PRO A 189 16.66 20.44 -0.08
N THR A 190 16.67 19.39 0.75
CA THR A 190 17.78 19.10 1.68
C THR A 190 19.06 18.77 0.94
N VAL A 191 18.99 17.94 -0.11
CA VAL A 191 20.17 17.62 -0.94
C VAL A 191 20.71 18.86 -1.64
N ALA A 192 19.83 19.68 -2.22
CA ALA A 192 20.23 20.93 -2.87
C ALA A 192 20.95 21.87 -1.89
N PHE A 193 20.42 22.01 -0.67
CA PHE A 193 21.06 22.79 0.39
C PHE A 193 22.45 22.24 0.75
N LEU A 194 22.58 20.93 0.95
CA LEU A 194 23.87 20.30 1.27
C LEU A 194 24.92 20.50 0.17
N VAL A 195 24.50 20.42 -1.10
CA VAL A 195 25.38 20.69 -2.25
C VAL A 195 25.88 22.14 -2.24
N LEU A 196 25.00 23.11 -1.99
CA LEU A 196 25.39 24.52 -1.93
C LEU A 196 26.36 24.80 -0.78
N VAL A 197 26.09 24.27 0.41
CA VAL A 197 26.98 24.43 1.57
C VAL A 197 28.34 23.78 1.32
N GLY A 198 28.35 22.57 0.76
CA GLY A 198 29.58 21.87 0.40
C GLY A 198 30.42 22.62 -0.63
N ALA A 199 29.78 23.20 -1.65
CA ALA A 199 30.47 24.01 -2.65
C ALA A 199 31.08 25.29 -2.06
N ALA A 200 30.35 25.97 -1.17
CA ALA A 200 30.84 27.17 -0.50
C ALA A 200 32.00 26.87 0.47
N ALA A 201 31.99 25.71 1.16
CA ALA A 201 33.08 25.30 2.05
C ALA A 201 34.35 24.86 1.32
N ALA A 202 34.23 24.49 0.03
CA ALA A 202 35.35 24.08 -0.81
C ALA A 202 35.98 25.24 -1.63
N ALA A 203 35.37 26.43 -1.59
CA ALA A 203 35.83 27.65 -2.25
C ALA A 203 36.65 28.53 -1.30
#